data_AF-S8CC36-F1
#
_entry.id   AF-S8CC36-F1
#
_cell.length_a   1.000
_cell.length_b   1.000
_cell.length_c   1.000
_cell.angle_alpha   90.00
_cell.angle_beta   90.00
_cell.angle_gamma   90.00
#
_symmetry.space_group_name_H-M   'P 1'
#
loop_
_entity.id
_entity.type
_entity.pdbx_description
1 polymer ?
#
loop_
_entity_poly.entity_id
_entity_poly.type
_entity_poly.pdbx_seq_one_letter_code
_entity_poly.pdbx_strand_id
1 'polypeptide(L)'
;FRLLVKRKMATLSESRAVKGLNKCSGRRRFVFKTFSQRIEEIDIDVYRSLNVSKAEPSDGSSFFRDCLIEYRELNTAEDFISLYEEIFPLVQTLPQIILQKEFIVFSLLSRLKMEARLSIEPLLRLIVALSRDLLSDFI
;
A
#
# COMPACT_ATOMS: atom_id res chain seq x y z
N PHE A 1 -24.61 -19.67 63.06
CA PHE A 1 -24.51 -19.76 61.59
C PHE A 1 -24.90 -18.42 60.96
N ARG A 2 -23.94 -17.54 60.63
CA ARG A 2 -24.20 -16.34 59.83
C ARG A 2 -23.10 -16.26 58.77
N LEU A 3 -23.43 -16.71 57.56
CA LEU A 3 -22.52 -16.80 56.43
C LEU A 3 -22.22 -15.40 55.88
N LEU A 4 -20.94 -15.04 55.89
CA LEU A 4 -20.38 -13.80 55.38
C LEU A 4 -20.28 -13.92 53.84
N VAL A 5 -21.26 -13.40 53.11
CA VAL A 5 -21.18 -13.31 51.63
C VAL A 5 -20.28 -12.14 51.25
N LYS A 6 -18.99 -12.41 51.07
CA LYS A 6 -18.06 -11.46 50.42
C LYS A 6 -18.43 -11.34 48.94
N ARG A 7 -19.11 -10.26 48.55
CA ARG A 7 -19.18 -9.84 47.14
C ARG A 7 -17.77 -9.47 46.68
N LYS A 8 -17.14 -10.31 45.86
CA LYS A 8 -15.96 -9.90 45.09
C LYS A 8 -16.42 -8.87 44.05
N MET A 9 -15.92 -7.64 44.16
CA MET A 9 -16.06 -6.64 43.10
C MET A 9 -15.10 -7.01 41.98
N ALA A 10 -15.62 -7.10 40.74
CA ALA A 10 -14.79 -7.35 39.57
C ALA A 10 -13.78 -6.20 39.39
N THR A 11 -12.52 -6.56 39.24
CA THR A 11 -11.43 -5.61 39.05
C THR A 11 -11.36 -5.14 37.60
N LEU A 12 -10.85 -3.93 37.37
CA LEU A 12 -10.71 -3.34 36.03
C LEU A 12 -9.89 -4.24 35.08
N SER A 13 -8.95 -5.04 35.61
CA SER A 13 -8.20 -6.07 34.89
C SER A 13 -9.09 -7.21 34.36
N GLU A 14 -10.10 -7.63 35.11
CA GLU A 14 -11.03 -8.71 34.71
C GLU A 14 -11.99 -8.24 33.61
N SER A 15 -12.35 -6.96 33.57
CA SER A 15 -13.20 -6.39 32.50
C SER A 15 -12.54 -6.33 31.12
N ARG A 16 -11.20 -6.36 31.05
CA ARG A 16 -10.45 -6.32 29.78
C ARG A 16 -10.50 -7.64 29.00
N ALA A 17 -10.75 -8.77 29.67
CA ALA A 17 -10.64 -10.09 29.07
C ALA A 17 -11.88 -10.56 28.29
N VAL A 18 -12.97 -9.79 28.22
CA VAL A 18 -14.29 -10.31 27.79
C VAL A 18 -14.66 -9.96 26.34
N LYS A 19 -13.75 -9.39 25.53
CA LYS A 19 -14.03 -9.14 24.10
C LYS A 19 -12.88 -9.64 23.21
N GLY A 20 -12.64 -10.95 23.27
CA GLY A 20 -11.85 -11.62 22.23
C GLY A 20 -12.59 -11.56 20.88
N LEU A 21 -11.85 -11.23 19.82
CA LEU A 21 -12.37 -11.30 18.46
C LEU A 21 -12.81 -12.72 18.12
N ASN A 22 -13.98 -12.86 17.49
CA ASN A 22 -14.38 -14.14 16.92
C ASN A 22 -13.49 -14.43 15.69
N LYS A 23 -12.44 -15.25 15.89
CA LYS A 23 -11.52 -15.71 14.84
C LYS A 23 -12.00 -16.99 14.15
N CYS A 24 -13.17 -17.53 14.51
CA CYS A 24 -13.67 -18.76 13.91
C CYS A 24 -14.26 -18.46 12.51
N SER A 25 -14.02 -19.35 11.55
CA SER A 25 -14.60 -19.35 10.19
C SER A 25 -16.11 -19.64 10.19
N GLY A 26 -16.88 -18.89 10.97
CA GLY A 26 -18.32 -18.95 11.02
C GLY A 26 -19.00 -18.13 9.92
N ARG A 27 -20.32 -18.04 9.98
CA ARG A 27 -21.17 -17.34 8.98
C ARG A 27 -20.85 -15.84 8.82
N ARG A 28 -20.14 -15.21 9.76
CA ARG A 28 -19.77 -13.78 9.73
C ARG A 28 -18.37 -13.59 9.12
N ARG A 29 -18.33 -13.26 7.82
CA ARG A 29 -17.09 -13.01 7.07
C ARG A 29 -16.39 -11.69 7.41
N PHE A 30 -17.14 -10.70 7.89
CA PHE A 30 -16.62 -9.37 8.20
C PHE A 30 -16.72 -9.11 9.70
N VAL A 31 -15.57 -8.83 10.33
CA VAL A 31 -15.47 -8.51 11.76
C VAL A 31 -14.69 -7.22 11.92
N PHE A 32 -15.17 -6.33 12.79
CA PHE A 32 -14.45 -5.09 13.10
C PHE A 32 -13.09 -5.38 13.73
N LYS A 33 -12.03 -4.82 13.16
CA LYS A 33 -10.68 -4.85 13.73
C LYS A 33 -10.26 -3.43 14.13
N THR A 34 -9.75 -3.30 15.35
CA THR A 34 -9.13 -2.05 15.85
C THR A 34 -7.87 -1.73 15.06
N PHE A 35 -7.40 -0.49 15.13
CA PHE A 35 -6.19 -0.06 14.44
C PHE A 35 -4.95 -0.87 14.87
N SER A 36 -4.76 -1.11 16.18
CA SER A 36 -3.66 -1.95 16.70
C SER A 36 -3.69 -3.35 16.09
N GLN A 37 -4.86 -3.98 16.06
CA GLN A 37 -5.03 -5.32 15.49
C GLN A 37 -4.73 -5.36 13.99
N ARG A 38 -5.08 -4.30 13.24
CA ARG A 38 -4.73 -4.21 11.82
C ARG A 38 -3.21 -4.07 11.62
N ILE A 39 -2.51 -3.33 12.48
CA ILE A 39 -1.05 -3.21 12.42
C ILE A 39 -0.39 -4.55 12.76
N GLU A 40 -0.86 -5.23 13.81
CA GLU A 40 -0.34 -6.55 14.23
C GLU A 40 -0.49 -7.62 13.13
N GLU A 41 -1.43 -7.46 12.21
CA GLU A 41 -1.65 -8.36 11.08
C GLU A 41 -0.80 -8.05 9.84
N ILE A 42 -0.17 -6.87 9.78
CA ILE A 42 0.71 -6.50 8.67
C ILE A 42 2.05 -7.20 8.88
N ASP A 43 2.29 -8.25 8.11
CA ASP A 43 3.58 -8.93 8.03
C ASP A 43 4.41 -8.34 6.86
N ILE A 44 5.57 -7.75 7.18
CA ILE A 44 6.46 -7.13 6.19
C ILE A 44 7.62 -8.11 5.95
N ASP A 45 7.41 -9.04 5.02
CA ASP A 45 8.50 -9.90 4.54
C ASP A 45 9.00 -9.40 3.17
N VAL A 46 10.17 -8.77 3.18
CA VAL A 46 10.82 -8.21 1.98
C VAL A 46 11.33 -9.32 1.05
N TYR A 47 11.65 -10.50 1.59
CA TYR A 47 12.23 -11.61 0.83
C TYR A 47 11.17 -12.59 0.34
N ARG A 48 10.05 -12.71 1.08
CA ARG A 48 8.90 -13.53 0.72
C ARG A 48 7.78 -12.67 0.14
N SER A 49 8.08 -11.96 -0.95
CA SER A 49 7.03 -11.31 -1.73
C SER A 49 6.05 -12.38 -2.21
N LEU A 50 4.84 -12.40 -1.64
CA LEU A 50 3.74 -13.25 -2.10
C LEU A 50 3.35 -12.97 -3.55
N ASN A 51 3.70 -11.78 -4.05
CA ASN A 51 3.56 -11.44 -5.45
C ASN A 51 4.71 -12.07 -6.22
N VAL A 52 4.37 -12.97 -7.14
CA VAL A 52 5.26 -13.43 -8.21
C VAL A 52 5.96 -12.21 -8.79
N SER A 53 7.29 -12.25 -8.90
CA SER A 53 8.03 -11.17 -9.56
C SER A 53 7.34 -10.88 -10.89
N LYS A 54 6.95 -9.60 -11.10
CA LYS A 54 6.37 -9.21 -12.38
C LYS A 54 7.28 -9.71 -13.49
N ALA A 55 6.69 -10.34 -14.50
CA ALA A 55 7.42 -10.76 -15.69
C ALA A 55 8.14 -9.55 -16.28
N GLU A 56 9.23 -9.81 -16.99
CA GLU A 56 9.91 -8.77 -17.77
C GLU A 56 8.91 -8.05 -18.68
N PRO A 57 9.03 -6.73 -18.84
CA PRO A 57 8.14 -5.96 -19.70
C PRO A 57 8.25 -6.46 -21.15
N SER A 58 7.19 -6.25 -21.93
CA SER A 58 7.22 -6.56 -23.36
C SER A 58 8.30 -5.74 -24.08
N ASP A 59 8.80 -6.26 -25.21
CA ASP A 59 9.82 -5.57 -26.00
C ASP A 59 9.39 -4.14 -26.36
N GLY A 60 10.28 -3.17 -26.08
CA GLY A 60 10.02 -1.74 -26.22
C GLY A 60 9.21 -1.06 -25.10
N SER A 61 8.74 -1.80 -24.08
CA SER A 61 8.11 -1.23 -22.87
C SER A 61 9.10 -1.13 -21.70
N SER A 62 8.60 -0.77 -20.51
CA SER A 62 9.37 -0.64 -19.27
C SER A 62 8.50 -1.00 -18.07
N PHE A 63 9.11 -1.33 -16.93
CA PHE A 63 8.36 -1.64 -15.71
C PHE A 63 7.50 -0.45 -15.27
N PHE A 64 8.03 0.77 -15.39
CA PHE A 64 7.35 2.01 -15.06
C PHE A 64 6.14 2.24 -15.94
N ARG A 65 6.29 2.11 -17.26
CA ARG A 65 5.19 2.30 -18.21
C ARG A 65 4.07 1.29 -17.98
N ASP A 66 4.40 0.02 -17.82
CA ASP A 66 3.41 -1.04 -17.57
C ASP A 66 2.67 -0.80 -16.25
N CYS A 67 3.39 -0.38 -15.20
CA CYS A 67 2.80 0.00 -13.92
C CYS A 67 1.89 1.23 -14.05
N LEU A 68 2.26 2.22 -14.84
CA LEU A 68 1.46 3.44 -15.05
C LEU A 68 0.14 3.13 -15.77
N ILE A 69 0.16 2.24 -16.76
CA ILE A 69 -1.04 1.80 -17.48
C ILE A 69 -1.94 0.98 -16.56
N GLU A 70 -1.39 0.04 -15.79
CA GLU A 70 -2.15 -0.75 -14.82
C GLU A 70 -2.89 0.16 -13.81
N TYR A 71 -2.17 1.12 -13.22
CA TYR A 71 -2.81 2.03 -12.27
C TYR A 71 -3.74 3.04 -12.91
N ARG A 72 -3.60 3.32 -14.22
CA ARG A 72 -4.59 4.10 -14.96
C ARG A 72 -5.95 3.42 -15.01
N GLU A 73 -5.97 2.10 -15.05
CA GLU A 73 -7.20 1.31 -15.01
C GLU A 73 -7.75 1.16 -13.58
N LEU A 74 -6.88 1.07 -12.58
CA LEU A 74 -7.25 0.81 -11.19
C LEU A 74 -7.57 2.06 -10.36
N ASN A 75 -7.03 3.23 -10.72
CA ASN A 75 -7.10 4.42 -9.89
C ASN A 75 -7.70 5.63 -10.63
N THR A 76 -8.69 6.25 -10.00
CA THR A 76 -9.42 7.42 -10.53
C THR A 76 -9.28 8.66 -9.64
N ALA A 77 -8.32 8.66 -8.72
CA ALA A 77 -8.08 9.81 -7.85
C ALA A 77 -7.46 10.98 -8.63
N GLU A 78 -7.90 12.20 -8.33
CA GLU A 78 -7.54 13.41 -9.06
C GLU A 78 -6.02 13.61 -9.17
N ASP A 79 -5.28 13.54 -8.06
CA ASP A 79 -3.83 13.75 -8.07
C ASP A 79 -3.10 12.73 -8.97
N PHE A 80 -3.58 11.48 -9.00
CA PHE A 80 -3.00 10.44 -9.86
C PHE A 80 -3.35 10.68 -11.34
N ILE A 81 -4.59 11.08 -11.64
CA ILE A 81 -5.01 11.42 -13.01
C ILE A 81 -4.16 12.58 -13.55
N SER A 82 -4.00 13.64 -12.76
CA SER A 82 -3.17 14.79 -13.15
C SER A 82 -1.70 14.42 -13.34
N LEU A 83 -1.15 13.54 -12.50
CA LEU A 83 0.20 13.01 -12.71
C LEU A 83 0.29 12.23 -14.02
N TYR A 84 -0.67 11.32 -14.25
CA TYR A 84 -0.70 10.48 -15.43
C TYR A 84 -0.69 11.32 -16.70
N GLU A 85 -1.54 12.35 -16.77
CA GLU A 85 -1.60 13.25 -17.94
C GLU A 85 -0.30 14.02 -18.17
N GLU A 86 0.39 14.40 -17.08
CA GLU A 86 1.67 15.10 -17.10
C GLU A 86 2.82 14.22 -17.62
N ILE A 87 2.94 12.98 -17.12
CA ILE A 87 4.11 12.13 -17.38
C ILE A 87 3.90 11.13 -18.53
N PHE A 88 2.66 10.73 -18.84
CA PHE A 88 2.39 9.68 -19.84
C PHE A 88 3.05 9.96 -21.20
N PRO A 89 3.02 11.18 -21.76
CA PRO A 89 3.68 11.47 -23.05
C PRO A 89 5.20 11.25 -23.04
N LEU A 90 5.81 11.24 -21.85
CA LEU A 90 7.25 11.25 -21.62
C LEU A 90 7.82 9.86 -21.33
N VAL A 91 6.96 8.85 -21.14
CA VAL A 91 7.34 7.52 -20.64
C VAL A 91 6.91 6.39 -21.58
N GLN A 92 6.91 6.65 -22.89
CA GLN A 92 6.51 5.64 -23.88
C GLN A 92 7.57 4.55 -24.06
N THR A 93 8.84 4.89 -23.86
CA THR A 93 9.97 3.93 -23.95
C THR A 93 10.98 4.15 -22.82
N LEU A 94 11.76 3.11 -22.51
CA LEU A 94 12.80 3.19 -21.47
C LEU A 94 13.83 4.32 -21.72
N PRO A 95 14.34 4.56 -22.95
CA PRO A 95 15.22 5.70 -23.20
C PRO A 95 14.61 7.06 -22.86
N GLN A 96 13.31 7.25 -23.08
CA GLN A 96 12.64 8.50 -22.71
C GLN A 96 12.56 8.68 -21.19
N ILE A 97 12.29 7.59 -20.46
CA ILE A 97 12.29 7.58 -18.99
C ILE A 97 13.66 7.98 -18.46
N ILE A 98 14.73 7.39 -18.99
CA ILE A 98 16.11 7.70 -18.59
C ILE A 98 16.44 9.17 -18.85
N LEU A 99 16.05 9.70 -20.01
CA LEU A 99 16.29 11.10 -20.39
C LEU A 99 15.59 12.09 -19.46
N GLN A 100 14.39 11.74 -18.97
CA GLN A 100 13.53 12.65 -18.20
C GLN A 100 13.40 12.26 -16.72
N LYS A 101 14.32 11.41 -16.23
CA LYS A 101 14.25 10.82 -14.88
C LYS A 101 14.09 11.86 -13.77
N GLU A 102 14.79 12.99 -13.86
CA GLU A 102 14.70 14.05 -12.85
C GLU A 102 13.31 14.67 -12.78
N PHE A 103 12.70 14.95 -13.94
CA PHE A 103 11.35 15.49 -14.02
C PHE A 103 10.32 14.49 -13.49
N ILE A 104 10.42 13.22 -13.89
CA ILE A 104 9.51 12.15 -13.43
C ILE A 104 9.56 12.02 -11.91
N VAL A 105 10.77 11.97 -11.32
CA VAL A 105 10.96 11.89 -9.87
C VAL A 105 10.38 13.13 -9.17
N PHE A 106 10.65 14.32 -9.69
CA PHE A 106 10.10 15.56 -9.14
C PHE A 106 8.57 15.55 -9.14
N SER A 107 7.92 15.22 -10.27
CA SER A 107 6.46 15.18 -10.37
C SER A 107 5.85 14.13 -9.44
N LEU A 108 6.46 12.95 -9.30
CA LEU A 108 6.05 11.92 -8.33
C LEU A 108 6.11 12.43 -6.89
N LEU A 109 7.25 12.99 -6.47
CA LEU A 109 7.47 13.46 -5.10
C LEU A 109 6.57 14.65 -4.75
N SER A 110 6.30 15.54 -5.71
CA SER A 110 5.43 16.71 -5.50
C SER A 110 3.99 16.36 -5.12
N ARG A 111 3.57 15.12 -5.39
CA ARG A 111 2.21 14.58 -5.14
C ARG A 111 2.15 13.59 -3.98
N LEU A 112 3.28 13.24 -3.36
CA LEU A 112 3.33 12.44 -2.12
C LEU A 112 2.94 13.30 -0.91
N LYS A 113 1.67 13.69 -0.85
CA LYS A 113 1.10 14.52 0.22
C LYS A 113 -0.07 13.82 0.90
N MET A 114 -0.37 14.24 2.13
CA MET A 114 -1.44 13.64 2.92
C MET A 114 -2.84 13.97 2.42
N GLU A 115 -2.99 14.95 1.53
CA GLU A 115 -4.22 15.28 0.83
C GLU A 115 -4.50 14.26 -0.28
N ALA A 116 -3.45 13.74 -0.90
CA ALA A 116 -3.50 12.79 -2.03
C ALA A 116 -3.65 11.33 -1.59
N ARG A 117 -4.33 11.03 -0.47
CA ARG A 117 -4.31 9.69 0.17
C ARG A 117 -4.73 8.55 -0.76
N LEU A 118 -5.68 8.82 -1.65
CA LEU A 118 -6.20 7.84 -2.62
C LEU A 118 -5.22 7.57 -3.77
N SER A 119 -4.19 8.42 -3.92
CA SER A 119 -3.13 8.32 -4.93
C SER A 119 -1.81 7.81 -4.34
N ILE A 120 -1.67 7.72 -3.01
CA ILE A 120 -0.39 7.33 -2.38
C ILE A 120 0.05 5.92 -2.83
N GLU A 121 -0.87 4.96 -2.86
CA GLU A 121 -0.54 3.60 -3.29
C GLU A 121 0.03 3.55 -4.72
N PRO A 122 -0.65 4.08 -5.76
CA PRO A 122 -0.08 4.08 -7.12
C PRO A 122 1.24 4.87 -7.19
N LEU A 123 1.37 6.00 -6.50
CA LEU A 123 2.61 6.79 -6.49
C LEU A 123 3.79 5.98 -5.95
N LEU A 124 3.62 5.27 -4.83
CA LEU A 124 4.66 4.42 -4.26
C LEU A 124 5.01 3.25 -5.19
N ARG A 125 4.01 2.68 -5.87
CA ARG A 125 4.21 1.58 -6.81
C ARG A 125 4.97 2.02 -8.06
N LEU A 126 4.68 3.22 -8.56
CA LEU A 126 5.42 3.85 -9.65
C LEU A 126 6.88 4.11 -9.28
N ILE A 127 7.16 4.55 -8.05
CA ILE A 127 8.54 4.73 -7.56
C ILE A 127 9.29 3.39 -7.54
N VAL A 128 8.65 2.32 -7.07
CA VAL A 128 9.25 0.97 -7.10
C VAL A 128 9.53 0.54 -8.54
N ALA A 129 8.59 0.73 -9.46
CA ALA A 129 8.77 0.39 -10.87
C ALA A 129 9.91 1.21 -11.52
N LEU A 130 9.98 2.52 -11.23
CA LEU A 130 11.05 3.40 -11.70
C LEU A 130 12.43 2.96 -11.20
N SER A 131 12.52 2.57 -9.92
CA SER A 131 13.78 2.07 -9.35
C SER A 131 14.28 0.79 -10.03
N ARG A 132 13.37 -0.05 -10.53
CA ARG A 132 13.72 -1.26 -11.29
C ARG A 132 14.22 -0.94 -12.68
N ASP A 133 13.63 0.06 -13.34
CA ASP A 133 14.09 0.50 -14.66
C ASP A 133 15.44 1.23 -14.60
N LEU A 134 15.68 2.04 -13.56
CA LEU A 134 16.88 2.87 -13.44
C LEU A 134 18.07 2.18 -12.75
N LEU A 135 17.83 1.18 -11.89
CA LEU A 135 18.89 0.44 -11.19
C LEU A 135 19.90 1.36 -10.49
N SER A 136 21.17 1.36 -10.93
CA SER A 136 22.24 2.19 -10.35
C SER A 136 22.02 3.68 -10.55
N ASP A 137 21.32 4.08 -11.61
CA ASP A 137 21.03 5.48 -11.94
C ASP A 137 19.96 6.09 -11.03
N PHE A 138 19.34 5.29 -10.16
CA PHE A 138 18.31 5.72 -9.22
C PHE A 138 18.87 6.32 -7.92
N ILE A 139 20.12 5.98 -7.55
CA ILE A 139 20.76 6.35 -6.27
C ILE A 139 21.33 7.76 -6.30
#